data_AF-A0A3R6CNX8-F1
#
_entry.id   AF-A0A3R6CNX8-F1
#
_cell.length_a   1.000
_cell.length_b   1.000
_cell.length_c   1.000
_cell.angle_alpha   90.00
_cell.angle_beta   90.00
_cell.angle_gamma   90.00
#
_symmetry.space_group_name_H-M   'P 1'
#
loop_
_entity.id
_entity.type
_entity.pdbx_description
1 polymer ?
#
loop_
_entity_poly.entity_id
_entity_poly.type
_entity_poly.pdbx_seq_one_letter_code
_entity_poly.pdbx_strand_id
1 'polypeptide(L)'
;MRLLNLFFPVLLTLAGCNIDGELAPAEIGKTTLEEIQLYSGTPSNTGCFFYGYRSFSVAPSGVTRGRIDLLHAYLRLHVTVRWDASVPASTNNLRMTLAGHYPVYRFLPKHTSVSPAGQEIHIPSRPEECQPGRRSIDVEMDISRQVNGEIIGFRLHNGDHPVFCLLADDKALIREIDLYRFFHTMQIELSGNICQEFDLQLVVDKKGNVNVSLAYVGDWIDGGVLGEGN
;
A
#
# COMPACT_ATOMS: atom_id res chain seq x y z
N MET A 1 -22.90 -12.56 38.61
CA MET A 1 -22.51 -12.50 37.19
C MET A 1 -21.06 -12.06 37.13
N ARG A 2 -20.10 -12.99 37.01
CA ARG A 2 -18.67 -12.66 36.91
C ARG A 2 -18.33 -12.44 35.45
N LEU A 3 -18.07 -11.20 35.06
CA LEU A 3 -17.42 -10.86 33.80
C LEU A 3 -15.99 -11.41 33.87
N LEU A 4 -15.74 -12.54 33.22
CA LEU A 4 -14.37 -12.95 32.89
C LEU A 4 -13.88 -11.99 31.80
N ASN A 5 -13.12 -10.98 32.20
CA ASN A 5 -12.27 -10.24 31.28
C ASN A 5 -11.19 -11.21 30.79
N LEU A 6 -11.49 -11.95 29.72
CA LEU A 6 -10.51 -12.75 28.99
C LEU A 6 -9.64 -11.77 28.19
N PHE A 7 -8.58 -11.26 28.80
CA PHE A 7 -7.50 -10.61 28.07
C PHE A 7 -6.73 -11.69 27.33
N PHE A 8 -6.99 -11.84 26.04
CA PHE A 8 -6.15 -12.64 25.16
C PHE A 8 -4.93 -11.79 24.75
N PRO A 9 -3.69 -12.25 24.98
CA PRO A 9 -2.53 -11.56 24.44
C PRO A 9 -2.60 -11.53 22.91
N VAL A 10 -2.14 -10.43 22.34
CA VAL A 10 -2.09 -10.17 20.90
C VAL A 10 -0.65 -10.27 20.42
N LEU A 11 -0.44 -10.94 19.30
CA LEU A 11 0.82 -10.96 18.56
C LEU A 11 0.69 -10.07 17.33
N LEU A 12 1.44 -8.97 17.34
CA LEU A 12 1.64 -8.07 16.20
C LEU A 12 2.92 -8.50 15.47
N THR A 13 2.82 -8.76 14.17
CA THR A 13 3.96 -9.09 13.31
C THR A 13 4.13 -8.03 12.25
N LEU A 14 5.34 -7.48 12.16
CA LEU A 14 5.77 -6.58 11.10
C LEU A 14 7.01 -7.19 10.43
N ALA A 15 6.96 -7.36 9.11
CA ALA A 15 8.09 -7.84 8.33
C ALA A 15 8.40 -6.85 7.20
N GLY A 16 9.67 -6.77 6.78
CA GLY A 16 10.09 -5.84 5.73
C GLY A 16 10.23 -4.38 6.19
N CYS A 17 10.15 -4.11 7.49
CA CYS A 17 10.45 -2.80 8.07
C CYS A 17 11.95 -2.48 7.98
N ASN A 18 12.45 -2.18 6.78
CA ASN A 18 13.77 -1.61 6.58
C ASN A 18 13.65 -0.19 5.99
N ILE A 19 14.26 0.74 6.75
CA ILE A 19 14.86 2.05 6.43
C ILE A 19 13.97 3.31 6.27
N ASP A 20 12.75 3.27 5.73
CA ASP A 20 11.99 4.55 5.51
C ASP A 20 10.66 4.68 6.27
N GLY A 21 10.21 3.61 6.92
CA GLY A 21 9.08 3.63 7.85
C GLY A 21 9.57 3.71 9.29
N GLU A 22 9.20 4.76 10.02
CA GLU A 22 9.55 4.94 11.41
C GLU A 22 8.44 4.32 12.29
N LEU A 23 8.81 3.30 13.06
CA LEU A 23 7.98 2.83 14.17
C LEU A 23 8.13 3.83 15.32
N ALA A 24 7.02 4.34 15.84
CA ALA A 24 7.06 5.18 17.02
C ALA A 24 7.74 4.43 18.19
N PRO A 25 8.54 5.12 19.04
CA PRO A 25 9.18 4.49 20.18
C PRO A 25 8.15 3.75 21.05
N ALA A 26 8.43 2.48 21.37
CA ALA A 26 7.58 1.65 22.20
C ALA A 26 8.36 1.12 23.42
N GLU A 27 7.77 1.25 24.60
CA GLU A 27 8.31 0.78 25.86
C GLU A 27 7.50 -0.42 26.38
N ILE A 28 8.20 -1.54 26.62
CA ILE A 28 7.58 -2.77 27.13
C ILE A 28 6.90 -2.49 28.47
N GLY A 29 5.63 -2.89 28.58
CA GLY A 29 4.82 -2.72 29.78
C GLY A 29 4.29 -1.31 30.02
N LYS A 30 4.57 -0.35 29.13
CA LYS A 30 4.00 1.00 29.16
C LYS A 30 3.20 1.34 27.92
N THR A 31 3.79 1.13 26.75
CA THR A 31 3.14 1.47 25.47
C THR A 31 1.98 0.52 25.22
N THR A 32 0.79 1.08 25.00
CA THR A 32 -0.39 0.29 24.66
C THR A 32 -0.44 0.01 23.16
N LEU A 33 -1.24 -0.96 22.74
CA LEU A 33 -1.39 -1.31 21.33
C LEU A 33 -1.91 -0.12 20.49
N GLU A 34 -2.76 0.70 21.08
CA GLU A 34 -3.35 1.90 20.47
C GLU A 34 -2.31 3.00 20.21
N GLU A 35 -1.23 3.00 20.98
CA GLU A 35 -0.13 3.98 20.88
C GLU A 35 0.92 3.57 19.84
N ILE A 36 0.98 2.29 19.45
CA ILE A 36 1.93 1.82 18.43
C ILE A 36 1.49 2.30 17.05
N GLN A 37 2.34 3.11 16.44
CA GLN A 37 2.13 3.67 15.10
C GLN A 37 3.32 3.42 14.21
N LEU A 38 3.05 3.26 12.92
CA LEU A 38 4.04 3.26 11.85
C LEU A 38 3.74 4.44 10.95
N TYR A 39 4.74 5.28 10.69
CA TYR A 39 4.58 6.46 9.85
C TYR A 39 5.75 6.65 8.89
N SER A 40 5.53 7.44 7.84
CA SER A 40 6.57 7.87 6.89
C SER A 40 6.69 9.39 6.96
N GLY A 41 7.83 9.88 7.46
CA GLY A 41 8.12 11.32 7.56
C GLY A 41 8.60 11.95 6.24
N THR A 42 8.94 11.13 5.24
CA THR A 42 9.49 11.58 3.96
C THR A 42 8.46 11.45 2.83
N PRO A 43 8.60 12.25 1.75
CA PRO A 43 7.83 12.10 0.52
C PRO A 43 8.38 11.00 -0.41
N SER A 44 9.45 10.30 -0.04
CA SER A 44 10.00 9.19 -0.84
C SER A 44 9.13 7.95 -0.76
N ASN A 45 9.47 6.92 -1.53
CA ASN A 45 8.88 5.60 -1.35
C ASN A 45 9.13 5.08 0.07
N THR A 46 8.18 4.31 0.58
CA THR A 46 8.46 3.40 1.70
C THR A 46 9.01 2.08 1.15
N GLY A 47 9.52 1.22 2.04
CA GLY A 47 9.67 -0.20 1.71
C GLY A 47 8.33 -0.92 1.58
N CYS A 48 8.37 -2.15 1.05
CA CYS A 48 7.27 -3.11 1.13
C CYS A 48 7.28 -3.77 2.50
N PHE A 49 6.25 -3.55 3.31
CA PHE A 49 6.14 -4.16 4.63
C PHE A 49 4.85 -4.95 4.78
N PHE A 50 4.92 -5.99 5.60
CA PHE A 50 3.85 -6.95 5.78
C PHE A 50 3.33 -6.89 7.21
N TYR A 51 2.02 -7.02 7.37
CA TYR A 51 1.34 -6.93 8.66
C TYR A 51 0.61 -8.22 8.97
N GLY A 52 0.75 -8.68 10.21
CA GLY A 52 -0.03 -9.77 10.79
C GLY A 52 -0.48 -9.43 12.20
N TYR A 53 -1.70 -9.84 12.53
CA TYR A 53 -2.29 -9.65 13.85
C TYR A 53 -2.98 -10.94 14.26
N ARG A 54 -2.68 -11.44 15.46
CA ARG A 54 -3.35 -12.64 15.97
C ARG A 54 -3.41 -12.64 17.49
N SER A 55 -4.60 -12.87 18.04
CA SER A 55 -4.76 -13.22 19.46
C SER A 55 -4.35 -14.67 19.70
N PHE A 56 -3.72 -14.95 20.84
CA PHE A 56 -3.29 -16.30 21.20
C PHE A 56 -3.52 -16.58 22.70
N SER A 57 -3.40 -17.85 23.08
CA SER A 57 -3.42 -18.29 24.47
C SER A 57 -2.18 -19.11 24.76
N VAL A 58 -1.57 -18.88 25.91
CA VAL A 58 -0.40 -19.63 26.37
C VAL A 58 -0.88 -20.75 27.29
N ALA A 59 -0.53 -22.00 26.97
CA ALA A 59 -0.81 -23.12 27.85
C ALA A 59 0.03 -23.00 29.14
N PRO A 60 -0.43 -23.51 30.30
CA PRO A 60 0.33 -23.44 31.55
C PRO A 60 1.72 -24.08 31.51
N SER A 61 1.96 -24.98 30.55
CA SER A 61 3.27 -25.58 30.27
C SER A 61 3.37 -26.00 28.79
N GLY A 62 4.60 -26.19 28.31
CA GLY A 62 4.87 -26.60 26.92
C GLY A 62 5.04 -25.43 25.95
N VAL A 63 4.92 -25.73 24.65
CA VAL A 63 5.08 -24.75 23.56
C VAL A 63 3.76 -24.59 22.82
N THR A 64 3.22 -23.37 22.78
CA THR A 64 2.12 -23.02 21.86
C THR A 64 2.70 -22.70 20.49
N ARG A 65 2.20 -23.36 19.43
CA ARG A 65 2.52 -23.04 18.04
C ARG A 65 1.32 -22.40 17.36
N GLY A 66 1.57 -21.38 16.55
CA GLY A 66 0.56 -20.68 15.78
C GLY A 66 1.11 -20.24 14.43
N ARG A 67 0.23 -20.17 13.43
CA ARG A 67 0.52 -19.62 12.10
C ARG A 67 -0.07 -18.21 12.01
N ILE A 68 0.68 -17.25 11.50
CA ILE A 68 0.14 -15.91 11.22
C ILE A 68 0.26 -15.72 9.71
N ASP A 69 -0.88 -15.49 9.07
CA ASP A 69 -0.87 -15.06 7.68
C ASP A 69 -0.63 -13.55 7.64
N LEU A 70 0.25 -13.14 6.75
CA LEU A 70 0.63 -11.75 6.56
C LEU A 70 -0.11 -11.17 5.35
N LEU A 71 -0.46 -9.89 5.44
CA LEU A 71 -1.01 -9.12 4.32
C LEU A 71 -0.02 -8.06 3.85
N HIS A 72 -0.21 -7.58 2.62
CA HIS A 72 0.60 -6.49 2.08
C HIS A 72 0.16 -5.19 2.73
N ALA A 73 0.91 -4.72 3.73
CA ALA A 73 0.59 -3.51 4.46
C ALA A 73 1.03 -2.25 3.69
N TYR A 74 1.17 -2.34 2.37
CA TYR A 74 1.62 -1.28 1.51
C TYR A 74 0.74 -1.18 0.26
N LEU A 75 0.82 -0.02 -0.38
CA LEU A 75 0.41 0.22 -1.75
C LEU A 75 1.67 0.18 -2.61
N ARG A 76 1.62 -0.53 -3.73
CA ARG A 76 2.61 -0.45 -4.81
C ARG A 76 1.90 -0.12 -6.10
N LEU A 77 2.18 1.06 -6.64
CA LEU A 77 1.70 1.51 -7.94
C LEU A 77 2.86 1.52 -8.91
N HIS A 78 2.91 0.56 -9.80
CA HIS A 78 3.76 0.64 -10.97
C HIS A 78 2.98 1.36 -12.06
N VAL A 79 3.53 2.46 -12.57
CA VAL A 79 2.84 3.34 -13.51
C VAL A 79 3.68 3.49 -14.77
N THR A 80 3.08 3.16 -15.90
CA THR A 80 3.61 3.43 -17.23
C THR A 80 2.78 4.53 -17.88
N VAL A 81 3.43 5.66 -18.21
CA VAL A 81 2.82 6.75 -18.97
C VAL A 81 3.30 6.68 -20.42
N ARG A 82 2.35 6.59 -21.36
CA ARG A 82 2.61 6.60 -22.81
C ARG A 82 1.72 7.63 -23.52
N TRP A 83 2.20 8.15 -24.63
CA TRP A 83 1.49 9.13 -25.46
C TRP A 83 1.16 8.54 -26.83
N ASP A 84 -0.09 8.64 -27.26
CA ASP A 84 -0.50 8.23 -28.61
C ASP A 84 -0.07 9.26 -29.68
N ALA A 85 0.15 10.50 -29.29
CA ALA A 85 0.78 11.55 -30.10
C ALA A 85 1.38 12.65 -29.21
N SER A 86 2.20 13.53 -29.82
CA SER A 86 2.73 14.73 -29.14
C SER A 86 3.52 14.42 -27.86
N VAL A 87 4.40 13.41 -27.95
CA VAL A 87 5.31 13.04 -26.86
C VAL A 87 6.11 14.29 -26.42
N PRO A 88 6.16 14.62 -25.11
CA PRO A 88 7.00 15.67 -24.59
C PRO A 88 8.49 15.48 -24.93
N ALA A 89 9.26 16.56 -24.86
CA ALA A 89 10.71 16.45 -24.86
C ALA A 89 11.15 15.60 -23.66
N SER A 90 12.15 14.73 -23.86
CA SER A 90 12.80 14.08 -22.74
C SER A 90 13.62 15.13 -21.99
N THR A 91 13.38 15.24 -20.69
CA THR A 91 14.11 16.12 -19.78
C THR A 91 14.69 15.27 -18.65
N ASN A 92 15.77 15.72 -18.03
CA ASN A 92 16.51 14.93 -17.02
C ASN A 92 15.95 15.12 -15.59
N ASN A 93 14.69 15.52 -15.46
CA ASN A 93 14.10 16.00 -14.21
C ASN A 93 12.60 15.70 -14.16
N LEU A 94 12.22 14.54 -14.70
CA LEU A 94 10.84 14.08 -14.62
C LEU A 94 10.56 13.53 -13.23
N ARG A 95 9.35 13.77 -12.74
CA ARG A 95 8.93 13.33 -11.42
C ARG A 95 7.50 12.82 -11.44
N MET A 96 7.27 11.62 -10.91
CA MET A 96 5.93 11.15 -10.62
C MET A 96 5.56 11.50 -9.19
N THR A 97 4.32 11.93 -8.98
CA THR A 97 3.80 12.25 -7.66
C THR A 97 2.45 11.58 -7.40
N LEU A 98 2.22 11.23 -6.14
CA LEU A 98 0.94 10.70 -5.65
C LEU A 98 0.54 11.44 -4.38
N ALA A 99 -0.43 12.35 -4.50
CA ALA A 99 -1.06 13.00 -3.35
C ALA A 99 -2.30 12.21 -2.88
N GLY A 100 -2.83 12.53 -1.70
CA GLY A 100 -4.10 11.97 -1.23
C GLY A 100 -4.00 10.60 -0.54
N HIS A 101 -2.78 10.11 -0.27
CA HIS A 101 -2.55 8.89 0.49
C HIS A 101 -2.20 9.23 1.96
N TYR A 102 -2.52 8.37 2.92
CA TYR A 102 -2.33 8.65 4.34
C TYR A 102 -1.07 7.94 4.88
N PRO A 103 -0.04 8.66 5.35
CA PRO A 103 1.28 8.08 5.62
C PRO A 103 1.42 7.50 7.04
N VAL A 104 0.33 7.03 7.66
CA VAL A 104 0.32 6.55 9.05
C VAL A 104 -0.62 5.36 9.25
N TYR A 105 -0.15 4.35 9.98
CA TYR A 105 -0.98 3.28 10.55
C TYR A 105 -1.05 3.31 12.06
N ARG A 106 -2.18 2.82 12.57
CA ARG A 106 -2.34 2.24 13.90
C ARG A 106 -2.55 0.74 13.76
N PHE A 107 -1.93 -0.02 14.64
CA PHE A 107 -2.02 -1.49 14.62
C PHE A 107 -3.23 -2.03 15.39
N LEU A 108 -4.38 -1.39 15.14
CA LEU A 108 -5.69 -1.83 15.57
C LEU A 108 -6.46 -2.40 14.38
N PRO A 109 -7.17 -3.53 14.54
CA PRO A 109 -7.96 -4.10 13.47
C PRO A 109 -9.17 -3.21 13.18
N LYS A 110 -9.26 -2.66 11.96
CA LYS A 110 -10.45 -1.90 11.51
C LYS A 110 -11.26 -2.66 10.48
N HIS A 111 -10.59 -3.38 9.60
CA HIS A 111 -11.21 -4.27 8.62
C HIS A 111 -10.66 -5.68 8.80
N THR A 112 -11.48 -6.67 8.50
CA THR A 112 -11.07 -8.06 8.43
C THR A 112 -11.28 -8.58 7.02
N SER A 113 -10.41 -9.50 6.63
CA SER A 113 -10.47 -10.25 5.38
C SER A 113 -10.12 -11.70 5.66
N VAL A 114 -10.17 -12.55 4.65
CA VAL A 114 -9.83 -13.96 4.77
C VAL A 114 -8.65 -14.26 3.85
N SER A 115 -7.60 -14.85 4.40
CA SER A 115 -6.44 -15.28 3.63
C SER A 115 -6.83 -16.41 2.65
N PRO A 116 -6.04 -16.67 1.59
CA PRO A 116 -6.21 -17.87 0.77
C PRO A 116 -6.17 -19.19 1.58
N ALA A 117 -5.53 -19.17 2.76
CA ALA A 117 -5.48 -20.29 3.69
C ALA A 117 -6.67 -20.36 4.67
N GLY A 118 -7.68 -19.50 4.50
CA GLY A 118 -8.90 -19.49 5.30
C GLY A 118 -8.76 -18.86 6.69
N GLN A 119 -7.66 -18.15 6.98
CA GLN A 119 -7.47 -17.47 8.25
C GLN A 119 -8.00 -16.05 8.20
N GLU A 120 -8.54 -15.57 9.32
CA GLU A 120 -8.86 -14.16 9.47
C GLU A 120 -7.56 -13.33 9.42
N ILE A 121 -7.56 -12.33 8.54
CA ILE A 121 -6.52 -11.32 8.42
C ILE A 121 -7.12 -10.00 8.87
N HIS A 122 -6.42 -9.29 9.74
CA HIS A 122 -6.78 -7.93 10.10
C HIS A 122 -6.01 -6.93 9.25
N ILE A 123 -6.67 -5.89 8.76
CA ILE A 123 -6.05 -4.82 7.99
C ILE A 123 -5.76 -3.65 8.94
N PRO A 124 -4.54 -3.07 8.89
CA PRO A 124 -4.16 -1.98 9.79
C PRO A 124 -5.06 -0.77 9.58
N SER A 125 -5.41 -0.12 10.68
CA SER A 125 -6.23 1.08 10.67
C SER A 125 -5.38 2.33 10.46
N ARG A 126 -6.01 3.46 10.11
CA ARG A 126 -5.39 4.78 10.10
C ARG A 126 -5.91 5.63 11.27
N PRO A 127 -5.09 6.55 11.82
CA PRO A 127 -5.59 7.56 12.75
C PRO A 127 -6.71 8.40 12.13
N GLU A 128 -7.70 8.80 12.95
CA GLU A 128 -8.82 9.65 12.51
C GLU A 128 -8.35 11.05 12.09
N GLU A 129 -7.37 11.62 12.80
CA GLU A 129 -6.85 12.97 12.57
C GLU A 129 -5.66 13.03 11.59
N CYS A 130 -5.41 11.95 10.85
CA CYS A 130 -4.30 11.90 9.88
C CYS A 130 -4.60 12.78 8.66
N GLN A 131 -3.62 13.58 8.24
CA GLN A 131 -3.72 14.37 7.01
C GLN A 131 -3.15 13.58 5.81
N PRO A 132 -3.71 13.76 4.60
CA PRO A 132 -3.15 13.14 3.40
C PRO A 132 -1.77 13.74 3.08
N GLY A 133 -0.82 12.87 2.76
CA GLY A 133 0.52 13.23 2.32
C GLY A 133 0.67 13.24 0.80
N ARG A 134 1.91 13.50 0.37
CA ARG A 134 2.34 13.44 -1.03
C ARG A 134 3.60 12.58 -1.14
N ARG A 135 3.62 11.69 -2.12
CA ARG A 135 4.81 10.96 -2.55
C ARG A 135 5.35 11.50 -3.84
N SER A 136 6.65 11.35 -4.01
CA SER A 136 7.41 11.86 -5.14
C SER A 136 8.59 10.95 -5.43
N ILE A 137 8.73 10.55 -6.68
CA ILE A 137 9.89 9.82 -7.19
C ILE A 137 10.41 10.52 -8.44
N ASP A 138 11.73 10.55 -8.59
CA ASP A 138 12.34 10.95 -9.85
C ASP A 138 12.28 9.78 -10.84
N VAL A 139 11.98 10.09 -12.10
CA VAL A 139 11.80 9.10 -13.18
C VAL A 139 12.49 9.60 -14.44
N GLU A 140 12.65 8.71 -15.41
CA GLU A 140 13.24 9.05 -16.71
C GLU A 140 12.34 8.56 -17.84
N MET A 141 12.42 9.25 -18.98
CA MET A 141 11.79 8.78 -20.21
C MET A 141 12.72 7.78 -20.90
N ASP A 142 12.20 6.58 -21.17
CA ASP A 142 12.95 5.52 -21.83
C ASP A 142 13.10 5.76 -23.34
N ILE A 143 13.89 4.89 -23.99
CA ILE A 143 14.14 4.93 -25.43
C ILE A 143 12.87 4.73 -26.28
N SER A 144 11.84 4.10 -25.71
CA SER A 144 10.53 3.91 -26.34
C SER A 144 9.61 5.12 -26.17
N ARG A 145 10.11 6.21 -25.57
CA ARG A 145 9.38 7.44 -25.28
C ARG A 145 8.25 7.24 -24.26
N GLN A 146 8.42 6.30 -23.34
CA GLN A 146 7.52 6.07 -22.21
C GLN A 146 8.19 6.47 -20.89
N VAL A 147 7.39 6.78 -19.88
CA VAL A 147 7.90 7.05 -18.53
C VAL A 147 7.37 5.97 -17.60
N ASN A 148 8.27 5.24 -16.96
CA ASN A 148 7.95 4.18 -16.01
C ASN A 148 8.40 4.59 -14.62
N GLY A 149 7.60 4.29 -13.61
CA GLY A 149 7.93 4.59 -12.22
C GLY A 149 7.13 3.73 -11.25
N GLU A 150 7.67 3.56 -10.06
CA GLU A 150 7.04 2.76 -9.00
C GLU A 150 6.88 3.61 -7.75
N ILE A 151 5.63 3.84 -7.34
CA ILE A 151 5.31 4.56 -6.10
C ILE A 151 4.90 3.53 -5.05
N ILE A 152 5.69 3.45 -3.97
CA ILE A 152 5.41 2.59 -2.83
C ILE A 152 5.04 3.44 -1.62
N GLY A 153 3.94 3.10 -0.96
CA GLY A 153 3.46 3.82 0.21
C GLY A 153 2.51 3.01 1.07
N PHE A 154 1.75 3.72 1.89
CA PHE A 154 0.68 3.14 2.69
C PHE A 154 -0.55 2.86 1.81
N ARG A 155 -1.26 1.79 2.16
CA ARG A 155 -2.52 1.35 1.54
C ARG A 155 -3.57 2.45 1.46
N LEU A 156 -4.36 2.38 0.40
CA LEU A 156 -5.54 3.17 0.17
C LEU A 156 -6.78 2.51 0.81
N HIS A 157 -7.79 3.32 1.10
CA HIS A 157 -9.14 2.87 1.47
C HIS A 157 -10.13 3.31 0.39
N ASN A 158 -11.32 2.70 0.35
CA ASN A 158 -12.33 2.92 -0.71
C ASN A 158 -12.73 4.39 -0.93
N GLY A 159 -12.63 5.24 0.10
CA GLY A 159 -12.98 6.66 0.02
C GLY A 159 -11.79 7.60 -0.21
N ASP A 160 -10.59 7.05 -0.44
CA ASP A 160 -9.41 7.87 -0.66
C ASP A 160 -9.38 8.38 -2.10
N HIS A 161 -8.88 9.61 -2.27
CA HIS A 161 -8.74 10.27 -3.57
C HIS A 161 -7.26 10.45 -3.94
N PRO A 162 -6.55 9.36 -4.31
CA PRO A 162 -5.17 9.44 -4.74
C PRO A 162 -5.06 10.21 -6.05
N VAL A 163 -4.31 11.32 -6.04
CA VAL A 163 -4.10 12.15 -7.23
C VAL A 163 -2.70 11.91 -7.78
N PHE A 164 -2.64 11.31 -8.96
CA PHE A 164 -1.41 11.09 -9.71
C PHE A 164 -1.07 12.28 -10.62
N CYS A 165 0.20 12.65 -10.69
CA CYS A 165 0.71 13.65 -11.63
C CYS A 165 2.14 13.32 -12.09
N LEU A 166 2.43 13.62 -13.36
CA LEU A 166 3.78 13.57 -13.94
C LEU A 166 4.25 15.01 -14.24
N LEU A 167 5.39 15.38 -13.68
CA LEU A 167 5.95 16.73 -13.74
C LEU A 167 7.29 16.76 -14.50
N ALA A 168 7.61 17.89 -15.12
CA ALA A 168 8.95 18.27 -15.59
C ALA A 168 9.22 19.71 -15.15
N ASP A 169 10.32 19.99 -14.44
CA ASP A 169 10.61 21.33 -13.87
C ASP A 169 9.38 21.94 -13.14
N ASP A 170 8.67 21.13 -12.36
CA ASP A 170 7.42 21.48 -11.64
C ASP A 170 6.19 21.80 -12.51
N LYS A 171 6.28 21.64 -13.84
CA LYS A 171 5.13 21.75 -14.75
C LYS A 171 4.52 20.40 -15.03
N ALA A 172 3.19 20.31 -14.92
CA ALA A 172 2.46 19.09 -15.26
C ALA A 172 2.60 18.76 -16.76
N LEU A 173 3.09 17.57 -17.06
CA LEU A 173 3.17 17.01 -18.41
C LEU A 173 1.88 16.34 -18.86
N ILE A 174 1.08 15.89 -17.88
CA ILE A 174 -0.25 15.33 -18.10
C ILE A 174 -1.22 15.99 -17.13
N ARG A 175 -2.51 15.92 -17.45
CA ARG A 175 -3.56 16.34 -16.50
C ARG A 175 -3.50 15.47 -15.24
N GLU A 176 -3.70 16.07 -14.08
CA GLU A 176 -3.84 15.34 -12.81
C GLU A 176 -4.97 14.31 -12.88
N ILE A 177 -4.71 13.15 -12.28
CA ILE A 177 -5.61 11.99 -12.36
C ILE A 177 -6.01 11.59 -10.95
N ASP A 178 -7.29 11.80 -10.63
CA ASP A 178 -7.90 11.23 -9.43
C ASP A 178 -8.20 9.75 -9.67
N LEU A 179 -7.33 8.90 -9.12
CA LEU A 179 -7.40 7.44 -9.23
C LEU A 179 -8.57 6.83 -8.47
N TYR A 180 -9.25 7.57 -7.57
CA TYR A 180 -10.51 7.11 -6.95
C TYR A 180 -11.52 6.68 -8.02
N ARG A 181 -11.67 7.51 -9.07
CA ARG A 181 -12.62 7.23 -10.15
C ARG A 181 -12.30 5.91 -10.84
N PHE A 182 -11.02 5.66 -11.08
CA PHE A 182 -10.56 4.43 -11.71
C PHE A 182 -10.87 3.21 -10.83
N PHE A 183 -10.44 3.20 -9.56
CA PHE A 183 -10.68 2.08 -8.65
C PHE A 183 -12.18 1.83 -8.44
N HIS A 184 -12.97 2.90 -8.28
CA HIS A 184 -14.41 2.83 -8.13
C HIS A 184 -15.10 2.25 -9.37
N THR A 185 -14.76 2.75 -10.58
CA THR A 185 -15.33 2.25 -11.83
C THR A 185 -14.94 0.79 -12.11
N MET A 186 -13.72 0.39 -11.77
CA MET A 186 -13.24 -0.98 -11.90
C MET A 186 -13.77 -1.91 -10.79
N GLN A 187 -14.57 -1.39 -9.85
CA GLN A 187 -15.10 -2.14 -8.69
C GLN A 187 -14.01 -2.79 -7.83
N ILE A 188 -12.84 -2.15 -7.75
CA ILE A 188 -11.73 -2.61 -6.92
C ILE A 188 -12.02 -2.19 -5.48
N GLU A 189 -12.24 -3.19 -4.62
CA GLU A 189 -12.37 -2.99 -3.18
C GLU A 189 -10.96 -2.82 -2.60
N LEU A 190 -10.68 -1.68 -1.96
CA LEU A 190 -9.37 -1.32 -1.41
C LEU A 190 -9.28 -1.60 0.10
N SER A 191 -10.35 -1.35 0.87
CA SER A 191 -10.31 -1.40 2.33
C SER A 191 -10.13 -2.82 2.90
N GLY A 192 -10.63 -3.85 2.19
CA GLY A 192 -10.62 -5.27 2.51
C GLY A 192 -9.65 -6.13 1.69
N ASN A 193 -9.02 -5.57 0.64
CA ASN A 193 -8.13 -6.31 -0.24
C ASN A 193 -6.77 -6.64 0.40
N ILE A 194 -6.40 -7.91 0.47
CA ILE A 194 -5.16 -8.36 1.12
C ILE A 194 -3.86 -7.93 0.39
N CYS A 195 -3.95 -7.53 -0.89
CA CYS A 195 -2.83 -7.14 -1.74
C CYS A 195 -3.16 -5.87 -2.57
N GLN A 196 -2.44 -4.77 -2.33
CA GLN A 196 -2.59 -3.54 -3.11
C GLN A 196 -1.36 -3.29 -4.00
N GLU A 197 -1.20 -4.16 -4.99
CA GLU A 197 -0.22 -3.99 -6.06
C GLU A 197 -0.97 -3.80 -7.37
N PHE A 198 -0.67 -2.70 -8.06
CA PHE A 198 -1.36 -2.35 -9.30
C PHE A 198 -0.36 -1.89 -10.35
N ASP A 199 -0.40 -2.55 -11.51
CA ASP A 199 0.26 -2.11 -12.73
C ASP A 199 -0.70 -1.25 -13.56
N LEU A 200 -0.51 0.06 -13.54
CA LEU A 200 -1.32 1.03 -14.25
C LEU A 200 -0.66 1.47 -15.55
N GLN A 201 -1.40 1.39 -16.65
CA GLN A 201 -1.05 2.03 -17.91
C GLN A 201 -1.90 3.28 -18.13
N LEU A 202 -1.22 4.42 -18.25
CA LEU A 202 -1.79 5.74 -18.52
C LEU A 202 -1.48 6.14 -19.96
N VAL A 203 -2.52 6.30 -20.76
CA VAL A 203 -2.42 6.60 -22.19
C VAL A 203 -2.93 8.01 -22.45
N VAL A 204 -2.04 8.90 -22.84
CA VAL A 204 -2.37 10.29 -23.19
C VAL A 204 -2.76 10.35 -24.67
N ASP A 205 -4.01 10.71 -24.94
CA ASP A 205 -4.52 10.84 -26.30
C ASP A 205 -4.05 12.15 -26.97
N LYS A 206 -4.36 12.31 -28.26
CA LYS A 206 -3.97 13.50 -29.05
C LYS A 206 -4.57 14.82 -28.52
N LYS A 207 -5.62 14.75 -27.71
CA LYS A 207 -6.31 15.90 -27.10
C LYS A 207 -5.82 16.16 -25.68
N GLY A 208 -4.89 15.36 -25.15
CA GLY A 208 -4.38 15.46 -23.79
C GLY A 208 -5.26 14.78 -22.73
N ASN A 209 -6.27 14.00 -23.12
CA ASN A 209 -7.01 13.20 -22.16
C ASN A 209 -6.19 11.96 -21.76
N VAL A 210 -6.29 11.56 -20.49
CA VAL A 210 -5.60 10.37 -20.00
C VAL A 210 -6.60 9.24 -19.80
N ASN A 211 -6.37 8.12 -20.48
CA ASN A 211 -7.06 6.86 -20.23
C ASN A 211 -6.22 6.02 -19.28
N VAL A 212 -6.83 5.52 -18.21
CA VAL A 212 -6.19 4.68 -17.19
C VAL A 212 -6.69 3.25 -17.35
N SER A 213 -5.78 2.28 -17.34
CA SER A 213 -6.08 0.85 -17.48
C SER A 213 -5.09 0.00 -16.67
N LEU A 214 -5.44 -1.26 -16.41
CA LEU A 214 -4.49 -2.23 -15.85
C LEU A 214 -3.62 -2.80 -16.98
N ALA A 215 -2.30 -2.79 -16.81
CA ALA A 215 -1.36 -3.29 -17.81
C ALA A 215 -1.34 -4.83 -17.89
N TYR A 216 -1.59 -5.51 -16.77
CA TYR A 216 -1.85 -6.94 -16.65
C TYR A 216 -2.35 -7.22 -15.22
N VAL A 217 -3.32 -8.12 -15.04
CA VAL A 217 -3.72 -8.63 -13.71
C VAL A 217 -3.10 -10.01 -13.57
N GLY A 218 -1.87 -10.04 -13.07
CA GLY A 218 -1.17 -11.30 -12.77
C GLY A 218 -1.42 -11.68 -11.32
N ASP A 219 -1.95 -12.88 -11.09
CA ASP A 219 -2.08 -13.45 -9.76
C ASP A 219 -0.72 -13.47 -9.05
N TRP A 220 -0.67 -12.85 -7.87
CA TRP A 220 0.26 -13.09 -6.77
C TRP A 220 1.67 -13.57 -7.19
N ILE A 221 2.59 -12.65 -7.48
CA ILE A 221 3.98 -12.97 -7.87
C ILE A 221 4.84 -13.40 -6.65
N ASP A 222 4.51 -12.94 -5.45
CA ASP A 222 5.31 -13.14 -4.23
C ASP A 222 4.93 -14.38 -3.39
N GLY A 223 4.18 -15.31 -3.98
CA GLY A 223 3.69 -16.52 -3.31
C GLY A 223 4.09 -17.71 -4.11
N GLY A 224 5.16 -18.36 -3.67
CA GLY A 224 5.50 -19.66 -4.18
C GLY A 224 4.32 -20.61 -4.03
N VAL A 225 3.93 -21.25 -5.14
CA VAL A 225 3.23 -22.53 -5.07
C VAL A 225 4.25 -23.56 -4.58
N LEU A 226 4.16 -23.94 -3.31
CA LEU A 226 4.79 -25.15 -2.81
C LEU A 226 3.80 -26.31 -2.96
N GLY A 227 4.06 -27.14 -3.98
CA GLY A 227 3.68 -28.56 -4.00
C GLY A 227 2.64 -28.96 -5.05
N GLU A 228 3.11 -29.42 -6.21
CA GLU A 228 2.63 -30.71 -6.71
C GLU A 228 3.73 -31.74 -6.41
N GLY A 229 3.56 -32.46 -5.30
CA GLY A 229 4.25 -33.72 -5.10
C GLY A 229 3.52 -34.77 -5.91
N ASN A 230 4.27 -35.51 -6.73
CA ASN A 230 3.84 -36.74 -7.40
C ASN A 230 3.14 -37.71 -6.44
#